data_AF-A0A0A2CET7-F1
#
_entry.id   AF-A0A0A2CET7-F1
#
_cell.length_a   1.000
_cell.length_b   1.000
_cell.length_c   1.000
_cell.angle_alpha   90.00
_cell.angle_beta   90.00
_cell.angle_gamma   90.00
#
_symmetry.space_group_name_H-M   'P 1'
#
loop_
_entity.id
_entity.type
_entity.pdbx_description
1 polymer ?
#
loop_
_entity_poly.entity_id
_entity_poly.type
_entity_poly.pdbx_seq_one_letter_code
_entity_poly.pdbx_strand_id
1 'polypeptide(L)'
;MMDCKKALAESDGDMIKASEWLRQKGIASAEKKSSRIAAEGAIGTYIHTGARVGVLLELNCETDFVARGDLFQELLKDVAMQVAACPNVEYVSTEEIPVDIVEKERSIEMGRDDLSGKPEQMKAKIVEGRIGKRLKELVLLEQPFIRDSSMTVAELVKQVAGKIGENVKVRRFTRYTLGEGIEVDQTDFATEVASMTTA
;
A
#
# COMPACT_ATOMS: atom_id res chain seq x y z
N MET A 1 7.70 -16.16 -25.71
CA MET A 1 7.09 -16.95 -26.82
C MET A 1 6.71 -18.37 -26.38
N MET A 2 7.59 -19.13 -25.71
CA MET A 2 7.25 -20.49 -25.22
C MET A 2 6.16 -20.53 -24.13
N ASP A 3 6.08 -19.51 -23.29
CA ASP A 3 5.09 -19.48 -22.20
C ASP A 3 3.66 -19.30 -22.69
N CYS A 4 3.43 -18.49 -23.73
CA CYS A 4 2.11 -18.38 -24.36
C CYS A 4 1.70 -19.70 -25.02
N LYS A 5 2.63 -20.38 -25.68
CA LYS A 5 2.38 -21.71 -26.28
C LYS A 5 2.01 -22.75 -25.21
N LYS A 6 2.74 -22.77 -24.08
CA LYS A 6 2.43 -23.65 -22.95
C LYS A 6 1.07 -23.32 -22.34
N ALA A 7 0.79 -22.04 -22.10
CA ALA A 7 -0.48 -21.60 -21.54
C ALA A 7 -1.68 -22.05 -22.40
N LEU A 8 -1.58 -21.89 -23.73
CA LEU A 8 -2.61 -22.36 -24.65
C LEU A 8 -2.73 -23.89 -24.66
N ALA A 9 -1.62 -24.62 -24.59
CA ALA A 9 -1.66 -26.08 -24.53
C ALA A 9 -2.29 -26.60 -23.23
N GLU A 10 -1.95 -26.02 -22.08
CA GLU A 10 -2.51 -26.37 -20.76
C GLU A 10 -3.97 -25.92 -20.58
N SER A 11 -4.46 -25.03 -21.45
CA SER A 11 -5.81 -24.47 -21.40
C SER A 11 -6.68 -24.92 -22.57
N ASP A 12 -6.25 -25.92 -23.35
CA ASP A 12 -6.96 -26.42 -24.54
C ASP A 12 -7.35 -25.32 -25.54
N GLY A 13 -6.52 -24.28 -25.67
CA GLY A 13 -6.77 -23.12 -26.53
C GLY A 13 -7.74 -22.07 -25.96
N ASP A 14 -8.27 -22.27 -24.75
CA ASP A 14 -9.10 -21.27 -24.06
C ASP A 14 -8.25 -20.06 -23.67
N MET A 15 -8.52 -18.92 -24.31
CA MET A 15 -7.76 -17.69 -24.11
C MET A 15 -7.91 -17.11 -22.70
N ILE A 16 -9.07 -17.27 -22.07
CA ILE A 16 -9.32 -16.75 -20.72
C ILE A 16 -8.51 -17.57 -19.72
N LYS A 17 -8.63 -18.90 -19.77
CA LYS A 17 -7.84 -19.79 -18.91
C LYS A 17 -6.35 -19.67 -19.15
N ALA A 18 -5.92 -19.52 -20.40
CA ALA A 18 -4.51 -19.30 -20.74
C ALA A 18 -3.98 -17.99 -20.12
N SER A 19 -4.80 -16.93 -20.11
CA SER A 19 -4.43 -15.67 -19.47
C SER A 19 -4.31 -15.80 -17.95
N GLU A 20 -5.22 -16.54 -17.31
CA GLU A 20 -5.16 -16.84 -15.88
C GLU A 20 -3.93 -17.69 -15.52
N TRP A 21 -3.64 -18.70 -16.33
CA TRP A 21 -2.44 -19.54 -16.19
C TRP A 21 -1.16 -18.71 -16.30
N LEU A 22 -1.09 -17.80 -17.29
CA LEU A 22 0.04 -16.87 -17.43
C LEU A 22 0.16 -15.93 -16.23
N ARG A 23 -0.96 -15.45 -15.69
CA ARG A 23 -0.97 -14.61 -14.47
C ARG A 23 -0.39 -15.36 -13.28
N GLN A 24 -0.88 -16.57 -13.01
CA GLN A 24 -0.39 -17.42 -11.91
C GLN A 24 1.11 -17.72 -12.06
N LYS A 25 1.53 -18.09 -13.27
CA LYS A 25 2.95 -18.35 -13.56
C LYS A 25 3.81 -17.09 -13.42
N GLY A 26 3.31 -15.94 -13.85
CA GLY A 26 3.97 -14.64 -13.69
C GLY A 26 4.25 -14.31 -12.23
N ILE A 27 3.25 -14.50 -11.36
CA ILE A 27 3.39 -14.30 -9.91
C ILE A 27 4.44 -15.25 -9.32
N ALA A 28 4.39 -16.54 -9.66
CA ALA A 28 5.39 -17.51 -9.20
C ALA A 28 6.80 -17.19 -9.70
N SER A 29 6.91 -16.65 -10.91
CA SER A 29 8.18 -16.21 -11.52
C SER A 29 8.72 -14.95 -10.86
N ALA A 30 7.85 -14.03 -10.42
CA ALA A 30 8.24 -12.84 -9.66
C ALA A 30 8.77 -13.21 -8.27
N GLU A 31 8.11 -14.15 -7.58
CA GLU A 31 8.54 -14.64 -6.26
C GLU A 31 9.97 -15.22 -6.30
N LYS A 32 10.31 -15.97 -7.35
CA LYS A 32 11.67 -16.51 -7.53
C LYS A 32 12.74 -15.44 -7.76
N LYS A 33 12.34 -14.22 -8.12
CA LYS A 33 13.25 -13.10 -8.37
C LYS A 33 13.31 -12.11 -7.21
N SER A 34 12.46 -12.25 -6.19
CA SER A 34 12.35 -11.30 -5.08
C SER A 34 13.66 -11.10 -4.32
N SER A 35 14.54 -12.11 -4.32
CA SER A 35 15.87 -12.07 -3.69
C SER A 35 16.95 -11.38 -4.53
N ARG A 36 16.68 -11.07 -5.81
CA ARG A 36 17.64 -10.37 -6.67
C ARG A 36 17.76 -8.92 -6.25
N ILE A 37 18.96 -8.35 -6.41
CA ILE A 37 19.22 -6.96 -6.07
C ILE A 37 18.51 -6.06 -7.09
N ALA A 38 17.60 -5.22 -6.62
CA ALA A 38 16.94 -4.17 -7.40
C ALA A 38 17.50 -2.81 -6.94
N ALA A 39 18.57 -2.35 -7.60
CA ALA A 39 19.27 -1.11 -7.25
C ALA A 39 19.02 0.04 -8.23
N GLU A 40 18.48 -0.27 -9.41
CA GLU A 40 17.98 0.73 -10.38
C GLU A 40 16.51 1.04 -10.09
N GLY A 41 15.91 2.00 -10.82
CA GLY A 41 14.50 2.33 -10.66
C GLY A 41 14.17 3.76 -11.00
N ALA A 42 13.08 4.27 -10.41
CA ALA A 42 12.68 5.66 -10.56
C ALA A 42 12.03 6.22 -9.28
N ILE A 43 12.13 7.54 -9.15
CA ILE A 43 11.38 8.32 -8.17
C ILE A 43 10.11 8.83 -8.83
N GLY A 44 8.97 8.50 -8.25
CA GLY A 44 7.65 8.95 -8.68
C GLY A 44 7.12 10.04 -7.77
N THR A 45 6.42 11.00 -8.37
CA THR A 45 5.69 12.04 -7.64
C THR A 45 4.22 11.99 -7.99
N TYR A 46 3.35 12.19 -7.01
CA TYR A 46 1.93 12.38 -7.25
C TYR A 46 1.40 13.52 -6.38
N ILE A 47 0.85 14.54 -7.03
CA ILE A 47 0.14 15.63 -6.36
C ILE A 47 -1.34 15.42 -6.61
N HIS A 48 -2.09 15.19 -5.53
CA HIS A 48 -3.52 14.99 -5.63
C HIS A 48 -4.25 16.28 -6.01
N THR A 49 -5.45 16.15 -6.56
CA THR A 49 -6.28 17.28 -6.97
C THR A 49 -6.45 18.30 -5.84
N GLY A 50 -6.24 19.58 -6.14
CA GLY A 50 -6.25 20.66 -5.15
C GLY A 50 -4.93 20.88 -4.42
N ALA A 51 -3.85 20.14 -4.74
CA ALA A 51 -2.50 20.33 -4.20
C ALA A 51 -2.39 20.27 -2.66
N ARG A 52 -3.35 19.60 -2.01
CA ARG A 52 -3.37 19.41 -0.55
C ARG A 52 -2.69 18.14 -0.08
N VAL A 53 -2.49 17.17 -0.98
CA VAL A 53 -1.79 15.91 -0.70
C VAL A 53 -0.71 15.71 -1.75
N GLY A 54 0.52 15.47 -1.31
CA GLY A 54 1.66 15.18 -2.17
C GLY A 54 2.36 13.90 -1.76
N VAL A 55 2.84 13.13 -2.72
CA VAL A 55 3.56 11.88 -2.50
C VAL A 55 4.87 11.88 -3.27
N LEU A 56 5.92 11.39 -2.64
CA LEU A 56 7.19 11.02 -3.25
C LEU A 56 7.43 9.53 -2.98
N LEU A 57 7.66 8.73 -4.03
CA LEU A 57 7.76 7.28 -3.97
C LEU A 57 9.03 6.82 -4.68
N GLU A 58 9.78 5.89 -4.08
CA GLU A 58 10.88 5.19 -4.73
C GLU A 58 10.45 3.76 -5.09
N LEU A 59 10.51 3.43 -6.38
CA LEU A 59 10.28 2.09 -6.91
C LEU A 59 11.59 1.61 -7.55
N ASN A 60 12.05 0.43 -7.16
CA ASN A 60 13.27 -0.17 -7.70
C ASN A 60 12.98 -1.31 -8.69
N CYS A 61 13.91 -1.51 -9.63
CA CYS A 61 14.03 -2.66 -10.52
C CYS A 61 15.51 -3.08 -10.69
N GLU A 62 15.79 -4.11 -11.50
CA GLU A 62 17.16 -4.59 -11.71
C GLU A 62 17.92 -3.72 -12.71
N THR A 63 17.26 -3.17 -13.74
CA THR A 63 17.90 -2.38 -14.80
C THR A 63 17.24 -1.02 -15.06
N ASP A 64 18.03 -0.06 -15.54
CA ASP A 64 17.58 1.28 -15.93
C ASP A 64 16.68 1.28 -17.18
N PHE A 65 16.84 0.28 -18.06
CA PHE A 65 15.98 0.07 -19.21
C PHE A 65 14.53 -0.22 -18.80
N VAL A 66 14.34 -1.08 -17.80
CA VAL A 66 13.02 -1.37 -17.25
C VAL A 66 12.42 -0.15 -16.56
N ALA A 67 13.24 0.61 -15.82
CA ALA A 67 12.79 1.82 -15.14
C ALA A 67 12.14 2.84 -16.09
N ARG A 68 12.57 2.89 -17.36
CA ARG A 68 12.02 3.80 -18.39
C ARG A 68 10.81 3.22 -19.14
N GLY A 69 10.46 1.96 -18.94
CA GLY A 69 9.39 1.29 -19.67
C GLY A 69 8.00 1.66 -19.17
N ASP A 70 7.02 1.64 -20.08
CA ASP A 70 5.64 2.06 -19.80
C ASP A 70 5.00 1.30 -18.65
N LEU A 71 5.19 -0.03 -18.58
CA LEU A 71 4.65 -0.86 -17.49
C LEU A 71 5.19 -0.46 -16.11
N PHE A 72 6.47 -0.09 -16.04
CA PHE A 72 7.10 0.33 -14.80
C PHE A 72 6.63 1.73 -14.39
N GLN A 73 6.55 2.65 -15.35
CA GLN A 73 6.07 4.01 -15.11
C GLN A 73 4.59 4.06 -14.72
N GLU A 74 3.76 3.21 -15.31
CA GLU A 74 2.36 3.04 -14.92
C GLU A 74 2.24 2.53 -13.48
N LEU A 75 2.99 1.48 -13.12
CA LEU A 75 3.03 0.96 -11.75
C LEU A 75 3.48 2.03 -10.75
N LEU A 76 4.53 2.79 -11.08
CA LEU A 76 5.04 3.87 -10.24
C LEU A 76 3.95 4.92 -9.95
N LYS A 77 3.21 5.33 -10.98
CA LYS A 77 2.11 6.29 -10.84
C LYS A 77 0.95 5.72 -10.02
N ASP A 78 0.58 4.48 -10.28
CA ASP A 78 -0.54 3.83 -9.59
C ASP A 78 -0.25 3.60 -8.11
N VAL A 79 0.97 3.20 -7.75
CA VAL A 79 1.39 3.07 -6.35
C VAL A 79 1.50 4.44 -5.67
N ALA A 80 1.99 5.48 -6.35
CA ALA A 80 2.04 6.82 -5.78
C ALA A 80 0.63 7.39 -5.50
N MET A 81 -0.30 7.12 -6.41
CA MET A 81 -1.72 7.48 -6.25
C MET A 81 -2.38 6.67 -5.12
N GLN A 82 -2.04 5.38 -4.97
CA GLN A 82 -2.48 4.55 -3.84
C GLN A 82 -2.06 5.16 -2.51
N VAL A 83 -0.79 5.54 -2.37
CA VAL A 83 -0.28 6.17 -1.13
C VAL A 83 -1.06 7.45 -0.82
N ALA A 84 -1.36 8.28 -1.82
CA ALA A 84 -2.14 9.50 -1.61
C ALA A 84 -3.56 9.21 -1.10
N ALA A 85 -4.18 8.13 -1.59
CA ALA A 85 -5.54 7.71 -1.25
C ALA A 85 -5.65 6.99 0.11
N CYS A 86 -4.55 6.50 0.66
CA CYS A 86 -4.51 5.76 1.93
C CYS A 86 -3.83 6.59 3.03
N PRO A 87 -4.57 7.46 3.76
CA PRO A 87 -3.98 8.39 4.73
C PRO A 87 -3.37 7.69 5.96
N ASN A 88 -3.79 6.47 6.27
CA ASN A 88 -3.28 5.71 7.41
C ASN A 88 -2.03 4.89 7.10
N VAL A 89 -1.61 4.83 5.82
CA VAL A 89 -0.46 4.02 5.42
C VAL A 89 0.83 4.76 5.74
N GLU A 90 1.67 4.12 6.54
CA GLU A 90 2.95 4.66 7.05
C GLU A 90 4.14 3.81 6.64
N TYR A 91 3.94 2.50 6.41
CA TYR A 91 5.00 1.53 6.14
C TYR A 91 4.80 0.84 4.78
N VAL A 92 5.87 0.38 4.16
CA VAL A 92 5.75 -0.38 2.90
C VAL A 92 5.25 -1.79 3.17
N SER A 93 5.84 -2.48 4.16
CA SER A 93 5.50 -3.86 4.52
C SER A 93 5.34 -4.05 6.03
N THR A 94 4.77 -5.18 6.44
CA THR A 94 4.55 -5.52 7.85
C THR A 94 5.83 -5.64 8.67
N GLU A 95 6.94 -6.01 8.02
CA GLU A 95 8.25 -6.17 8.66
C GLU A 95 8.93 -4.82 8.96
N GLU A 96 8.46 -3.74 8.32
CA GLU A 96 8.99 -2.40 8.56
C GLU A 96 8.33 -1.72 9.76
N ILE A 97 7.27 -2.30 10.33
CA ILE A 97 6.59 -1.76 11.51
C ILE A 97 7.46 -1.96 12.74
N PRO A 98 7.84 -0.89 13.47
CA PRO A 98 8.58 -0.99 14.70
C PRO A 98 7.85 -1.79 15.79
N VAL A 99 8.59 -2.58 16.57
CA VAL A 99 8.02 -3.47 17.60
C VAL A 99 7.26 -2.68 18.67
N ASP A 100 7.73 -1.48 19.02
CA ASP A 100 7.10 -0.58 19.98
C ASP A 100 5.71 -0.10 19.51
N ILE A 101 5.52 0.11 18.21
CA ILE A 101 4.20 0.44 17.64
C ILE A 101 3.25 -0.77 17.79
N VAL A 102 3.74 -1.98 17.51
CA VAL A 102 2.94 -3.21 17.66
C VAL A 102 2.53 -3.43 19.12
N GLU A 103 3.45 -3.24 20.06
CA GLU A 103 3.20 -3.37 21.49
C GLU A 103 2.25 -2.28 22.02
N LYS A 104 2.42 -1.04 21.54
CA LYS A 104 1.53 0.07 21.88
C LYS A 104 0.10 -0.21 21.43
N GLU A 105 -0.11 -0.59 20.16
CA GLU A 105 -1.43 -0.95 19.65
C GLU A 105 -2.03 -2.15 20.39
N ARG A 106 -1.19 -3.14 20.76
CA ARG A 106 -1.63 -4.26 21.62
C ARG A 106 -2.14 -3.79 22.97
N SER A 107 -1.40 -2.90 23.64
CA SER A 107 -1.79 -2.39 24.95
C SER A 107 -3.11 -1.60 24.88
N ILE A 108 -3.30 -0.80 23.83
CA ILE A 108 -4.53 -0.03 23.59
C ILE A 108 -5.71 -0.98 23.39
N GLU A 109 -5.57 -2.01 22.56
CA GLU A 109 -6.64 -2.97 22.31
C GLU A 109 -6.96 -3.83 23.54
N MET A 110 -5.97 -4.22 24.35
CA MET A 110 -6.20 -4.94 25.61
C MET A 110 -6.94 -4.11 26.66
N GLY A 111 -6.75 -2.78 26.66
CA GLY A 111 -7.37 -1.86 27.60
C GLY A 111 -8.82 -1.50 27.29
N ARG A 112 -9.42 -2.01 26.20
CA ARG A 112 -10.80 -1.66 25.84
C ARG A 112 -11.83 -2.30 26.78
N ASP A 113 -12.79 -1.47 27.21
CA ASP A 113 -13.88 -1.87 28.12
C ASP A 113 -14.75 -3.01 27.58
N ASP A 114 -14.83 -3.15 26.26
CA ASP A 114 -15.62 -4.19 25.58
C ASP A 114 -15.02 -5.61 25.72
N LEU A 115 -13.82 -5.71 26.30
CA LEU A 115 -13.17 -6.97 26.68
C LEU A 115 -13.46 -7.38 28.13
N SER A 116 -14.08 -6.51 28.93
CA SER A 116 -14.47 -6.82 30.30
C SER A 116 -15.44 -8.01 30.34
N GLY A 117 -15.25 -8.90 31.32
CA GLY A 117 -16.07 -10.12 31.48
C GLY A 117 -15.80 -11.27 30.51
N LYS A 118 -14.94 -11.11 29.50
CA LYS A 118 -14.53 -12.22 28.61
C LYS A 118 -13.41 -13.06 29.24
N PRO A 119 -13.34 -14.38 28.97
CA PRO A 119 -12.20 -15.21 29.37
C PRO A 119 -10.89 -14.75 28.70
N GLU A 120 -9.77 -14.89 29.41
CA GLU A 120 -8.47 -14.34 28.99
C GLU A 120 -7.99 -14.85 27.62
N GLN A 121 -8.22 -16.14 27.34
CA GLN A 121 -7.93 -16.73 26.02
C GLN A 121 -8.78 -16.13 24.89
N MET A 122 -10.03 -15.74 25.17
CA MET A 122 -10.88 -15.06 24.18
C MET A 122 -10.44 -13.62 23.97
N LYS A 123 -10.06 -12.90 25.03
CA LYS A 123 -9.50 -11.55 24.89
C LYS A 123 -8.25 -11.54 24.02
N ALA A 124 -7.31 -12.44 24.28
CA ALA A 124 -6.07 -12.56 23.51
C ALA A 124 -6.34 -12.76 22.01
N LYS A 125 -7.25 -13.68 21.65
CA LYS A 125 -7.64 -13.92 20.25
C LYS A 125 -8.34 -12.72 19.59
N ILE A 126 -9.22 -12.04 20.33
CA ILE A 126 -9.90 -10.84 19.81
C ILE A 126 -8.88 -9.72 19.55
N VAL A 127 -8.01 -9.48 20.52
CA VAL A 127 -6.95 -8.46 20.45
C VAL A 127 -6.00 -8.77 19.29
N GLU A 128 -5.57 -10.01 19.14
CA GLU A 128 -4.72 -10.43 18.02
C GLU A 128 -5.35 -10.15 16.66
N GLY A 129 -6.64 -10.46 16.48
CA GLY A 129 -7.36 -10.13 15.25
C GLY A 129 -7.48 -8.63 14.98
N ARG A 130 -7.72 -7.83 16.03
CA ARG A 130 -7.82 -6.36 15.92
C ARG A 130 -6.49 -5.72 15.58
N ILE A 131 -5.41 -6.13 16.27
CA ILE A 131 -4.05 -5.69 15.96
C ILE A 131 -3.72 -6.08 14.52
N GLY A 132 -3.99 -7.32 14.11
CA GLY A 132 -3.73 -7.78 12.74
C GLY A 132 -4.41 -6.89 11.70
N LYS A 133 -5.68 -6.52 11.92
CA LYS A 133 -6.38 -5.56 11.05
C LYS A 133 -5.72 -4.18 11.07
N ARG A 134 -5.40 -3.66 12.25
CA ARG A 134 -4.78 -2.34 12.42
C ARG A 134 -3.42 -2.26 11.72
N LEU A 135 -2.55 -3.24 11.91
CA LEU A 135 -1.24 -3.31 11.26
C LEU A 135 -1.37 -3.36 9.74
N LYS A 136 -2.36 -4.12 9.21
CA LYS A 136 -2.63 -4.13 7.77
C LYS A 136 -3.04 -2.75 7.25
N GLU A 137 -3.85 -1.98 7.99
CA GLU A 137 -4.23 -0.61 7.60
C GLU A 137 -3.03 0.36 7.51
N LEU A 138 -1.95 0.10 8.25
CA LEU A 138 -0.73 0.90 8.23
C LEU A 138 0.23 0.56 7.07
N VAL A 139 0.00 -0.56 6.37
CA VAL A 139 0.94 -1.14 5.41
C VAL A 139 0.44 -1.00 3.98
N LEU A 140 1.27 -0.40 3.12
CA LEU A 140 0.95 -0.15 1.72
C LEU A 140 0.66 -1.44 0.94
N LEU A 141 1.53 -2.44 1.08
CA LEU A 141 1.45 -3.68 0.30
C LEU A 141 0.21 -4.53 0.62
N GLU A 142 -0.37 -4.35 1.82
CA GLU A 142 -1.59 -5.04 2.27
C GLU A 142 -2.87 -4.31 1.86
N GLN A 143 -2.77 -3.07 1.33
CA GLN A 143 -3.96 -2.33 0.92
C GLN A 143 -4.60 -2.96 -0.32
N PRO A 144 -5.95 -2.99 -0.39
CA PRO A 144 -6.66 -3.22 -1.64
C PRO A 144 -6.27 -2.14 -2.66
N PHE A 145 -6.03 -2.56 -3.91
CA PHE A 145 -5.66 -1.64 -4.97
C PHE A 145 -6.86 -0.77 -5.37
N ILE A 146 -6.69 0.56 -5.37
CA ILE A 146 -7.80 1.51 -5.58
C ILE A 146 -8.51 1.39 -6.93
N ARG A 147 -7.85 0.88 -7.97
CA ARG A 147 -8.48 0.65 -9.28
C ARG A 147 -9.09 -0.74 -9.43
N ASP A 148 -8.67 -1.69 -8.59
CA ASP A 148 -9.18 -3.04 -8.58
C ASP A 148 -9.06 -3.63 -7.16
N SER A 149 -10.16 -3.51 -6.40
CA SER A 149 -10.21 -3.97 -5.02
C SER A 149 -10.19 -5.50 -4.88
N SER A 150 -10.21 -6.25 -5.99
CA SER A 150 -10.07 -7.71 -5.97
C SER A 150 -8.64 -8.18 -5.69
N MET A 151 -7.66 -7.26 -5.74
CA MET A 151 -6.26 -7.56 -5.46
C MET A 151 -5.62 -6.53 -4.53
N THR A 152 -4.53 -6.93 -3.88
CA THR A 152 -3.71 -6.02 -3.07
C THR A 152 -2.64 -5.32 -3.91
N VAL A 153 -2.04 -4.26 -3.35
CA VAL A 153 -0.87 -3.60 -3.96
C VAL A 153 0.30 -4.58 -4.10
N ALA A 154 0.51 -5.48 -3.14
CA ALA A 154 1.53 -6.54 -3.27
C ALA A 154 1.31 -7.42 -4.50
N GLU A 155 0.07 -7.83 -4.73
CA GLU A 155 -0.29 -8.66 -5.88
C GLU A 155 -0.11 -7.90 -7.19
N LEU A 156 -0.50 -6.63 -7.24
CA LEU A 156 -0.25 -5.75 -8.39
C LEU A 156 1.25 -5.69 -8.72
N VAL A 157 2.10 -5.39 -7.73
CA VAL A 157 3.56 -5.32 -7.90
C VAL A 157 4.11 -6.66 -8.41
N LYS A 158 3.69 -7.79 -7.83
CA LYS A 158 4.10 -9.13 -8.28
C LYS A 158 3.64 -9.44 -9.71
N GLN A 159 2.42 -9.07 -10.07
CA GLN A 159 1.90 -9.27 -11.43
C GLN A 159 2.71 -8.47 -12.45
N VAL A 160 3.00 -7.20 -12.17
CA VAL A 160 3.79 -6.34 -13.06
C VAL A 160 5.25 -6.82 -13.14
N ALA A 161 5.86 -7.19 -12.01
CA ALA A 161 7.19 -7.82 -11.98
C ALA A 161 7.25 -9.10 -12.83
N GLY A 162 6.20 -9.92 -12.80
CA GLY A 162 6.07 -11.12 -13.63
C GLY A 162 6.02 -10.82 -15.14
N LYS A 163 5.37 -9.72 -15.52
CA LYS A 163 5.29 -9.25 -16.92
C LYS A 163 6.61 -8.64 -17.40
N ILE A 164 7.27 -7.85 -16.55
CA ILE A 164 8.55 -7.21 -16.82
C ILE A 164 9.68 -8.25 -16.88
N GLY A 165 9.63 -9.26 -16.01
CA GLY A 165 10.65 -10.29 -15.90
C GLY A 165 11.82 -9.95 -14.96
N GLU A 166 11.73 -8.84 -14.23
CA GLU A 166 12.70 -8.41 -13.22
C GLU A 166 12.07 -8.39 -11.82
N ASN A 167 12.91 -8.36 -10.78
CA ASN A 167 12.47 -7.97 -9.46
C ASN A 167 12.02 -6.51 -9.46
N VAL A 168 10.85 -6.25 -8.87
CA VAL A 168 10.34 -4.88 -8.67
C VAL A 168 9.97 -4.73 -7.21
N LYS A 169 10.47 -3.67 -6.57
CA LYS A 169 10.29 -3.44 -5.13
C LYS A 169 9.90 -2.00 -4.84
N VAL A 170 8.83 -1.82 -4.08
CA VAL A 170 8.54 -0.53 -3.45
C VAL A 170 9.54 -0.35 -2.30
N ARG A 171 10.35 0.72 -2.34
CA ARG A 171 11.47 0.87 -1.41
C ARG A 171 11.14 1.73 -0.20
N ARG A 172 10.45 2.85 -0.46
CA ARG A 172 10.01 3.84 0.51
C ARG A 172 9.08 4.83 -0.17
N PHE A 173 8.28 5.51 0.64
CA PHE A 173 7.53 6.68 0.21
C PHE A 173 7.50 7.71 1.32
N THR A 174 7.08 8.92 0.98
CA THR A 174 6.60 9.90 1.95
C THR A 174 5.34 10.54 1.41
N ARG A 175 4.42 10.85 2.32
CA ARG A 175 3.13 11.47 2.04
C ARG A 175 3.07 12.76 2.86
N TYR A 176 2.69 13.83 2.20
CA TYR A 176 2.49 15.14 2.81
C TYR A 176 1.02 15.51 2.74
N THR A 177 0.45 15.96 3.85
CA THR A 177 -0.86 16.63 3.88
C THR A 177 -0.67 18.10 4.24
N LEU A 178 -1.27 19.01 3.47
CA LEU A 178 -1.25 20.43 3.75
C LEU A 178 -1.93 20.71 5.10
N GLY A 179 -1.19 21.34 6.02
CA GLY A 179 -1.68 21.70 7.36
C GLY A 179 -1.59 20.57 8.38
N GLU A 180 -0.98 19.44 8.04
CA GLU A 180 -0.75 18.36 8.99
C GLU A 180 0.09 18.82 10.18
N GLY A 181 -0.39 18.55 11.40
CA GLY A 181 0.30 18.93 12.64
C GLY A 181 0.23 20.42 13.00
N ILE A 182 -0.56 21.24 12.30
CA ILE A 182 -0.77 22.64 12.65
C ILE A 182 -2.11 22.79 13.39
N GLU A 183 -2.06 23.21 14.65
CA GLU A 183 -3.24 23.68 15.37
C GLU A 183 -3.61 25.08 14.86
N VAL A 184 -4.79 25.21 14.28
CA VAL A 184 -5.34 26.51 13.88
C VAL A 184 -6.41 26.87 14.89
N ASP A 185 -6.19 27.95 15.63
CA ASP A 185 -7.22 28.53 16.49
C ASP A 185 -8.43 28.87 15.62
N GLN A 186 -9.53 28.12 15.80
CA GLN A 186 -10.79 28.48 15.18
C GLN A 186 -11.38 29.66 15.96
N THR A 187 -11.05 30.87 15.54
CA THR A 187 -11.83 32.04 15.93
C THR A 187 -13.21 31.91 15.30
N ASP A 188 -14.22 31.73 16.15
CA ASP A 188 -15.61 31.84 15.73
C ASP A 188 -15.89 33.31 15.42
N PHE A 189 -15.88 33.62 14.13
CA PHE A 189 -16.14 34.96 13.61
C PHE A 189 -17.49 35.51 14.11
N ALA A 190 -18.49 34.67 14.37
CA ALA A 190 -19.76 35.12 14.93
C ALA A 190 -19.61 35.58 16.38
N THR A 191 -18.83 34.84 17.18
CA THR A 191 -18.49 35.23 18.56
C THR A 191 -17.62 36.49 18.60
N GLU A 192 -16.67 36.62 17.68
CA GLU A 192 -15.82 37.81 17.54
C GLU A 192 -16.65 39.06 17.17
N VAL A 193 -17.53 38.95 16.17
CA VAL A 193 -18.44 40.04 15.77
C VAL A 193 -19.42 40.41 16.89
N ALA A 194 -19.99 39.42 17.58
CA ALA A 194 -20.89 39.66 18.72
C ALA A 194 -20.19 40.41 19.86
N SER A 195 -18.92 40.10 20.12
CA SER A 195 -18.10 40.79 21.14
C SER A 195 -17.77 42.24 20.78
N MET A 196 -17.68 42.56 19.47
CA MET A 196 -17.41 43.91 18.99
C MET A 196 -18.65 44.80 18.89
N THR A 197 -19.87 44.23 18.90
CA THR A 197 -21.13 44.99 18.85
C THR A 197 -21.74 45.27 20.23
N THR A 198 -21.16 44.73 21.30
CA THR A 198 -21.61 44.94 22.68
C THR A 198 -20.81 46.00 23.46
N ALA A 199 -19.95 46.78 22.79
CA ALA A 199 -19.25 47.94 23.34
C ALA A 199 -19.86 49.25 22.83
#